data_AF-A0A2A3FVC8-F1
#
_entry.id   AF-A0A2A3FVC8-F1
#
_cell.length_a   1.000
_cell.length_b   1.000
_cell.length_c   1.000
_cell.angle_alpha   90.00
_cell.angle_beta   90.00
_cell.angle_gamma   90.00
#
_symmetry.space_group_name_H-M   'P 1'
#
loop_
_entity.id
_entity.type
_entity.pdbx_description
1 polymer ?
#
loop_
_entity_poly.entity_id
_entity_poly.type
_entity_poly.pdbx_seq_one_letter_code
_entity_poly.pdbx_strand_id
1 'polypeptide(L)'
;MPLVYVATQSEVLTHVTSPTGARSPINQFAHYRTFPEASNKTVVGFNVDTLYSLAQTDLAAEPLLLTVPPMGDRYWIMQIIDGWNNVPAAPGARTVGGAGGVFGLVGPEWEGTLPDGVTRIDVPTSIALIGGRIYTAGPDDYAAVHALQDQLSLVPLSAWGTHYTPPTDVPLEPGVQDTPVPAQIKRPDRGGVLQPAQRTPPHEPTGAR
;
A
#
# COMPACT_ATOMS: atom_id res chain seq x y z
N MET A 1 -16.66 -3.73 -4.86
CA MET A 1 -16.38 -3.23 -6.23
C MET A 1 -15.81 -4.39 -7.05
N PRO A 2 -15.94 -4.43 -8.38
CA PRO A 2 -15.29 -5.46 -9.19
C PRO A 2 -13.77 -5.41 -9.06
N LEU A 3 -13.07 -6.55 -9.08
CA LEU A 3 -11.60 -6.61 -8.97
C LEU A 3 -10.89 -5.78 -10.05
N VAL A 4 -11.43 -5.75 -11.27
CA VAL A 4 -10.92 -4.89 -12.36
C VAL A 4 -10.90 -3.41 -11.97
N TYR A 5 -11.87 -2.95 -11.17
CA TYR A 5 -11.90 -1.57 -10.70
C TYR A 5 -10.76 -1.29 -9.72
N VAL A 6 -10.57 -2.19 -8.74
CA VAL A 6 -9.52 -2.02 -7.72
C VAL A 6 -8.13 -2.13 -8.35
N ALA A 7 -7.94 -3.06 -9.30
CA ALA A 7 -6.69 -3.20 -10.04
C ALA A 7 -6.37 -1.95 -10.86
N THR A 8 -7.30 -1.44 -11.67
CA THR A 8 -7.12 -0.19 -12.42
C THR A 8 -6.90 1.00 -11.49
N GLN A 9 -7.59 1.07 -10.36
CA GLN A 9 -7.36 2.11 -9.37
C GLN A 9 -5.94 2.04 -8.77
N SER A 10 -5.44 0.85 -8.47
CA SER A 10 -4.07 0.64 -7.98
C SER A 10 -3.04 1.11 -9.02
N GLU A 11 -3.21 0.74 -10.30
CA GLU A 11 -2.36 1.21 -11.39
C GLU A 11 -2.31 2.74 -11.44
N VAL A 12 -3.47 3.41 -11.42
CA VAL A 12 -3.53 4.88 -11.46
C VAL A 12 -2.86 5.50 -10.23
N LEU A 13 -3.12 4.97 -9.04
CA LEU A 13 -2.57 5.52 -7.79
C LEU A 13 -1.07 5.28 -7.63
N THR A 14 -0.52 4.27 -8.30
CA THR A 14 0.92 3.93 -8.25
C THR A 14 1.74 4.44 -9.42
N HIS A 15 1.10 4.98 -10.46
CA HIS A 15 1.77 5.56 -11.63
C HIS A 15 2.37 6.95 -11.34
N VAL A 16 3.27 7.01 -10.36
CA VAL A 16 4.07 8.18 -9.97
C VAL A 16 5.46 7.70 -9.57
N THR A 17 6.49 8.53 -9.78
CA THR A 17 7.88 8.17 -9.41
C THR A 17 8.22 8.51 -7.95
N SER A 18 7.40 9.34 -7.31
CA SER A 18 7.53 9.70 -5.89
C SER A 18 6.16 9.98 -5.26
N PRO A 19 6.01 9.86 -3.93
CA PRO A 19 4.76 10.19 -3.25
C PRO A 19 4.28 11.62 -3.53
N THR A 20 3.00 11.76 -3.89
CA THR A 20 2.34 13.03 -4.18
C THR A 20 0.84 12.95 -3.88
N GLY A 21 0.36 13.78 -2.95
CA GLY A 21 -1.03 13.74 -2.49
C GLY A 21 -1.42 12.36 -1.94
N ALA A 22 -2.35 11.68 -2.62
CA ALA A 22 -2.80 10.32 -2.29
C ALA A 22 -2.05 9.22 -3.06
N ARG A 23 -1.14 9.58 -3.97
CA ARG A 23 -0.44 8.68 -4.88
C ARG A 23 0.97 8.44 -4.35
N SER A 24 1.48 7.23 -4.55
CA SER A 24 2.85 6.85 -4.23
C SER A 24 3.24 5.66 -5.09
N PRO A 25 4.52 5.44 -5.39
CA PRO A 25 4.94 4.20 -6.00
C PRO A 25 4.45 2.99 -5.19
N ILE A 26 4.27 1.85 -5.85
CA ILE A 26 3.85 0.61 -5.19
C ILE A 26 4.74 0.31 -3.98
N ASN A 27 4.14 -0.19 -2.90
CA ASN A 27 4.81 -0.50 -1.61
C ASN A 27 5.37 0.72 -0.87
N GLN A 28 4.91 1.93 -1.17
CA GLN A 28 5.32 3.17 -0.49
C GLN A 28 4.14 3.95 0.07
N PHE A 29 4.37 4.65 1.18
CA PHE A 29 3.36 5.54 1.74
C PHE A 29 3.28 6.89 1.03
N ALA A 30 2.05 7.35 0.85
CA ALA A 30 1.69 8.74 0.64
C ALA A 30 1.01 9.29 1.90
N HIS A 31 1.51 10.40 2.43
CA HIS A 31 0.97 11.02 3.64
C HIS A 31 0.25 12.32 3.32
N TYR A 32 -1.02 12.41 3.74
CA TYR A 32 -1.69 13.69 3.86
C TYR A 32 -1.16 14.41 5.10
N ARG A 33 -0.54 15.56 4.89
CA ARG A 33 0.04 16.40 5.95
C ARG A 33 -0.91 17.47 6.46
N THR A 34 -2.02 17.67 5.78
CA THR A 34 -3.09 18.56 6.23
C THR A 34 -4.41 17.89 5.95
N PHE A 35 -5.50 18.39 6.52
CA PHE A 35 -6.81 17.97 6.06
C PHE A 35 -6.94 18.21 4.55
N PRO A 36 -7.45 17.23 3.79
CA PRO A 36 -7.75 17.43 2.39
C PRO A 36 -8.72 18.61 2.25
N GLU A 37 -8.46 19.50 1.31
CA GLU A 37 -9.43 20.55 0.98
C GLU A 37 -10.77 19.94 0.58
N ALA A 38 -11.88 20.63 0.83
CA ALA A 38 -13.24 20.15 0.50
C ALA A 38 -13.43 19.83 -1.00
N SER A 39 -12.57 20.39 -1.85
CA SER A 39 -12.48 20.15 -3.30
C SER A 39 -11.88 18.78 -3.65
N ASN A 40 -11.10 18.15 -2.77
CA ASN A 40 -10.43 16.87 -3.02
C ASN A 40 -11.46 15.72 -3.09
N LYS A 41 -11.52 15.03 -4.23
CA LYS A 41 -12.43 13.89 -4.50
C LYS A 41 -11.70 12.57 -4.68
N THR A 42 -10.40 12.48 -4.36
CA THR A 42 -9.63 11.23 -4.50
C THR A 42 -10.17 10.12 -3.60
N VAL A 43 -10.70 10.48 -2.43
CA VAL A 43 -11.48 9.60 -1.56
C VAL A 43 -12.83 10.26 -1.30
N VAL A 44 -13.91 9.49 -1.39
CA VAL A 44 -15.25 9.98 -1.08
C VAL A 44 -15.43 10.04 0.45
N GLY A 45 -15.70 11.23 0.99
CA GLY A 45 -15.99 11.41 2.42
C GLY A 45 -14.77 11.32 3.31
N PHE A 46 -13.77 12.18 3.10
CA PHE A 46 -12.63 12.28 4.01
C PHE A 46 -13.07 12.56 5.45
N ASN A 47 -12.45 11.83 6.38
CA ASN A 47 -12.56 12.09 7.80
C ASN A 47 -12.04 13.49 8.13
N VAL A 48 -12.79 14.26 8.91
CA VAL A 48 -12.43 15.64 9.33
C VAL A 48 -11.64 15.68 10.63
N ASP A 49 -11.21 14.53 11.13
CA ASP A 49 -10.56 14.34 12.42
C ASP A 49 -9.27 13.50 12.34
N THR A 50 -8.86 13.09 11.13
CA THR A 50 -7.65 12.27 10.92
C THR A 50 -6.81 12.73 9.74
N LEU A 51 -5.49 12.60 9.86
CA LEU A 51 -4.58 12.61 8.71
C LEU A 51 -4.39 11.19 8.16
N TYR A 52 -4.26 11.09 6.84
CA TYR A 52 -4.18 9.81 6.13
C TYR A 52 -2.74 9.43 5.81
N SER A 53 -2.45 8.14 5.89
CA SER A 53 -1.24 7.48 5.37
C SER A 53 -1.69 6.33 4.47
N LEU A 54 -1.51 6.47 3.16
CA LEU A 54 -2.05 5.54 2.17
C LEU A 54 -0.91 4.79 1.48
N ALA A 55 -1.08 3.50 1.23
CA ALA A 55 -0.14 2.73 0.41
C ALA A 55 -0.89 1.65 -0.38
N GLN A 56 -0.63 1.58 -1.68
CA GLN A 56 -0.96 0.39 -2.46
C GLN A 56 0.17 -0.63 -2.26
N THR A 57 -0.19 -1.88 -2.04
CA THR A 57 0.76 -2.97 -1.78
C THR A 57 0.68 -4.05 -2.84
N ASP A 58 1.82 -4.58 -3.24
CA ASP A 58 1.99 -5.82 -4.01
C ASP A 58 2.68 -6.87 -3.13
N LEU A 59 1.94 -7.94 -2.85
CA LEU A 59 2.30 -9.07 -2.01
C LEU A 59 2.52 -10.35 -2.85
N ALA A 60 2.61 -10.22 -4.18
CA ALA A 60 2.77 -11.37 -5.08
C ALA A 60 4.14 -12.04 -4.93
N ALA A 61 5.20 -11.26 -4.73
CA ALA A 61 6.57 -11.77 -4.62
C ALA A 61 6.91 -12.20 -3.19
N GLU A 62 6.57 -11.38 -2.20
CA GLU A 62 6.91 -11.60 -0.80
C GLU A 62 6.04 -10.73 0.15
N PRO A 63 6.01 -11.04 1.45
CA PRO A 63 5.33 -10.22 2.44
C PRO A 63 5.93 -8.82 2.60
N LEU A 64 5.09 -7.87 3.00
CA LEU A 64 5.52 -6.55 3.44
C LEU A 64 5.39 -6.42 4.95
N LEU A 65 6.41 -5.88 5.59
CA LEU A 65 6.47 -5.62 7.02
C LEU A 65 6.06 -4.17 7.25
N LEU A 66 4.83 -3.99 7.74
CA LEU A 66 4.30 -2.71 8.19
C LEU A 66 4.76 -2.44 9.62
N THR A 67 5.59 -1.43 9.80
CA THR A 67 5.96 -0.95 11.15
C THR A 67 5.10 0.25 11.52
N VAL A 68 4.48 0.17 12.69
CA VAL A 68 3.74 1.27 13.32
C VAL A 68 4.46 1.67 14.60
N PRO A 69 4.86 2.94 14.78
CA PRO A 69 5.51 3.39 16.01
C PRO A 69 4.53 3.34 17.19
N PRO A 70 5.02 3.47 18.44
CA PRO A 70 4.15 3.75 19.57
C PRO A 70 3.32 5.02 19.34
N MET A 71 2.01 4.89 19.48
CA MET A 71 1.01 5.94 19.24
C MET A 71 0.48 6.54 20.55
N GLY A 72 0.78 5.93 21.70
CA GLY A 72 0.25 6.35 23.01
C GLY A 72 -1.28 6.29 23.03
N ASP A 73 -1.93 7.29 23.63
CA ASP A 73 -3.40 7.36 23.72
C ASP A 73 -4.06 7.89 22.45
N ARG A 74 -3.29 8.24 21.42
CA ARG A 74 -3.82 8.78 20.17
C ARG A 74 -4.57 7.71 19.40
N TYR A 75 -5.76 8.04 18.90
CA TYR A 75 -6.47 7.14 18.00
C TYR A 75 -5.71 6.96 16.68
N TRP A 76 -5.55 5.71 16.27
CA TRP A 76 -4.95 5.34 15.00
C TRP A 76 -5.54 4.02 14.49
N ILE A 77 -5.45 3.80 13.18
CA ILE A 77 -5.84 2.56 12.51
C ILE A 77 -5.03 2.42 11.21
N MET A 78 -4.54 1.22 10.93
CA MET A 78 -4.01 0.81 9.62
C MET A 78 -4.97 -0.22 9.03
N GLN A 79 -5.97 0.27 8.31
CA GLN A 79 -6.99 -0.60 7.70
C GLN A 79 -6.40 -1.29 6.48
N ILE A 80 -6.32 -2.62 6.48
CA ILE A 80 -5.87 -3.40 5.32
C ILE A 80 -7.09 -3.76 4.49
N ILE A 81 -7.10 -3.39 3.21
CA ILE A 81 -8.23 -3.57 2.30
C ILE A 81 -7.76 -4.44 1.13
N ASP A 82 -8.37 -5.62 0.96
CA ASP A 82 -8.00 -6.54 -0.12
C ASP A 82 -8.54 -6.11 -1.49
N GLY A 83 -8.16 -6.82 -2.55
CA GLY A 83 -8.57 -6.55 -3.94
C GLY A 83 -10.08 -6.66 -4.18
N TRP A 84 -10.82 -7.29 -3.26
CA TRP A 84 -12.28 -7.41 -3.29
C TRP A 84 -12.98 -6.36 -2.41
N ASN A 85 -12.21 -5.44 -1.81
CA ASN A 85 -12.66 -4.42 -0.88
C ASN A 85 -13.18 -4.98 0.46
N ASN A 86 -12.72 -6.17 0.85
CA ASN A 86 -12.87 -6.68 2.21
C ASN A 86 -11.76 -6.13 3.11
N VAL A 87 -11.97 -6.23 4.43
CA VAL A 87 -11.00 -5.78 5.44
C VAL A 87 -10.51 -6.98 6.24
N PRO A 88 -9.47 -7.72 5.79
CA PRO A 88 -8.96 -8.87 6.52
C PRO A 88 -8.41 -8.51 7.91
N ALA A 89 -7.86 -7.29 8.06
CA ALA A 89 -7.37 -6.81 9.33
C ALA A 89 -7.39 -5.28 9.42
N ALA A 90 -7.41 -4.78 10.65
CA ALA A 90 -7.33 -3.37 10.97
C ALA A 90 -6.61 -3.15 12.32
N PRO A 91 -5.29 -3.40 12.41
CA PRO A 91 -4.52 -3.03 13.58
C PRO A 91 -4.68 -1.53 13.89
N GLY A 92 -4.89 -1.21 15.15
CA GLY A 92 -5.18 0.15 15.58
C GLY A 92 -5.34 0.27 17.10
N ALA A 93 -5.60 1.49 17.56
CA ALA A 93 -5.77 1.80 18.98
C ALA A 93 -6.80 0.90 19.69
N ARG A 94 -7.83 0.42 18.97
CA ARG A 94 -8.90 -0.43 19.52
C ARG A 94 -8.58 -1.92 19.55
N THR A 95 -7.57 -2.37 18.80
CA THR A 95 -7.25 -3.80 18.63
C THR A 95 -5.90 -4.16 19.25
N VAL A 96 -4.92 -3.27 19.19
CA VAL A 96 -3.56 -3.47 19.73
C VAL A 96 -3.11 -2.35 20.67
N GLY A 97 -3.96 -1.35 20.92
CA GLY A 97 -3.66 -0.24 21.83
C GLY A 97 -2.65 0.76 21.25
N GLY A 98 -1.98 1.47 22.15
CA GLY A 98 -1.03 2.55 21.84
C GLY A 98 0.40 2.10 21.57
N ALA A 99 0.74 0.82 21.70
CA ALA A 99 2.12 0.34 21.61
C ALA A 99 2.68 0.33 20.19
N GLY A 100 1.82 0.37 19.16
CA GLY A 100 2.23 0.13 17.78
C GLY A 100 2.55 -1.35 17.56
N GLY A 101 3.47 -1.65 16.64
CA GLY A 101 3.92 -3.01 16.37
C GLY A 101 4.40 -3.21 14.93
N VAL A 102 4.85 -4.44 14.64
CA VAL A 102 5.23 -4.87 13.30
C VAL A 102 4.22 -5.90 12.81
N PHE A 103 3.65 -5.66 11.62
CA PHE A 103 2.63 -6.50 11.02
C PHE A 103 3.11 -7.00 9.66
N GLY A 104 3.15 -8.31 9.45
CA GLY A 104 3.51 -8.91 8.18
C GLY A 104 2.26 -9.10 7.33
N LEU A 105 2.13 -8.32 6.26
CA LEU A 105 1.09 -8.47 5.25
C LEU A 105 1.50 -9.61 4.31
N VAL A 106 0.82 -10.74 4.39
CA VAL A 106 1.19 -11.98 3.69
C VAL A 106 0.21 -12.23 2.55
N GLY A 107 0.71 -12.31 1.32
CA GLY A 107 -0.08 -12.65 0.14
C GLY A 107 -0.52 -14.12 0.12
N PRO A 108 -1.53 -14.47 -0.69
CA PRO A 108 -2.21 -15.78 -0.62
C PRO A 108 -1.32 -16.97 -1.02
N GLU A 109 -0.32 -16.74 -1.88
CA GLU A 109 0.58 -17.79 -2.40
C GLU A 109 1.89 -17.88 -1.62
N TRP A 110 2.11 -17.02 -0.62
CA TRP A 110 3.37 -17.02 0.12
C TRP A 110 3.39 -18.09 1.20
N GLU A 111 4.41 -18.93 1.15
CA GLU A 111 4.75 -19.90 2.18
C GLU A 111 6.07 -19.52 2.86
N GLY A 112 6.11 -19.61 4.18
CA GLY A 112 7.31 -19.30 4.95
C GLY A 112 7.01 -18.91 6.39
N THR A 113 8.06 -18.47 7.09
CA THR A 113 8.01 -18.01 8.47
C THR A 113 8.38 -16.53 8.52
N LEU A 114 7.63 -15.75 9.30
CA LEU A 114 7.93 -14.35 9.56
C LEU A 114 8.94 -14.22 10.71
N PRO A 115 9.69 -13.10 10.79
CA PRO A 115 10.59 -12.84 11.90
C PRO A 115 9.87 -12.82 13.25
N ASP A 116 10.60 -13.13 14.33
CA ASP A 116 10.06 -13.05 15.69
C ASP A 116 9.51 -11.65 16.01
N GLY A 117 8.38 -11.61 16.71
CA GLY A 117 7.71 -10.36 17.08
C GLY A 117 6.84 -9.73 15.98
N VAL A 118 6.82 -10.31 14.77
CA VAL A 118 5.93 -9.85 13.68
C VAL A 118 4.56 -10.53 13.79
N THR A 119 3.50 -9.71 13.83
CA THR A 119 2.11 -10.22 13.79
C THR A 119 1.72 -10.52 12.35
N ARG A 120 1.42 -11.79 12.03
CA ARG A 120 0.96 -12.20 10.69
C ARG A 120 -0.44 -11.67 10.38
N ILE A 121 -0.61 -11.11 9.19
CA ILE A 121 -1.91 -10.74 8.60
C ILE A 121 -1.99 -11.39 7.22
N ASP A 122 -2.84 -12.41 7.09
CA ASP A 122 -3.11 -13.05 5.80
C ASP A 122 -4.04 -12.18 4.96
N VAL A 123 -3.58 -11.81 3.76
CA VAL A 123 -4.32 -10.99 2.80
C VAL A 123 -4.79 -11.91 1.65
N PRO A 124 -6.09 -12.03 1.39
CA PRO A 124 -6.62 -12.97 0.38
C PRO A 124 -6.26 -12.67 -1.08
N THR A 125 -5.59 -11.54 -1.35
CA THR A 125 -5.20 -11.07 -2.68
C THR A 125 -3.77 -10.55 -2.66
N SER A 126 -3.07 -10.62 -3.79
CA SER A 126 -1.73 -10.06 -3.92
C SER A 126 -1.71 -8.53 -3.89
N ILE A 127 -2.78 -7.88 -4.36
CA ILE A 127 -2.95 -6.42 -4.24
C ILE A 127 -3.76 -6.09 -2.99
N ALA A 128 -3.35 -5.03 -2.28
CA ALA A 128 -4.13 -4.47 -1.18
C ALA A 128 -3.85 -2.96 -1.02
N LEU A 129 -4.72 -2.29 -0.26
CA LEU A 129 -4.56 -0.91 0.15
C LEU A 129 -4.43 -0.84 1.68
N ILE A 130 -3.45 -0.09 2.16
CA ILE A 130 -3.39 0.38 3.54
C ILE A 130 -4.08 1.74 3.62
N GLY A 131 -5.21 1.78 4.31
CA GLY A 131 -5.96 2.99 4.64
C GLY A 131 -5.62 3.49 6.05
N GLY A 132 -4.40 3.99 6.23
CA GLY A 132 -3.93 4.51 7.51
C GLY A 132 -4.62 5.82 7.89
N ARG A 133 -5.08 5.93 9.14
CA ARG A 133 -5.69 7.15 9.70
C ARG A 133 -5.15 7.37 11.10
N ILE A 134 -4.67 8.59 11.36
CA ILE A 134 -4.15 9.02 12.67
C ILE A 134 -4.93 10.25 13.10
N TYR A 135 -5.53 10.21 14.30
CA TYR A 135 -6.31 11.32 14.83
C TYR A 135 -5.47 12.58 14.97
N THR A 136 -6.08 13.72 14.68
CA THR A 136 -5.52 15.04 14.95
C THR A 136 -6.59 15.97 15.50
N ALA A 137 -6.20 16.82 16.47
CA ALA A 137 -7.08 17.88 16.98
C ALA A 137 -7.21 19.08 16.01
N GLY A 138 -6.46 19.10 14.91
CA GLY A 138 -6.43 20.18 13.92
C GLY A 138 -5.01 20.69 13.65
N PRO A 139 -4.87 21.85 12.98
CA PRO A 139 -3.58 22.36 12.51
C PRO A 139 -2.48 22.45 13.56
N ASP A 140 -2.82 22.81 14.80
CA ASP A 140 -1.85 22.94 15.90
C ASP A 140 -1.24 21.59 16.32
N ASP A 141 -1.89 20.47 15.98
CA ASP A 141 -1.46 19.11 16.30
C ASP A 141 -0.82 18.39 15.10
N TYR A 142 -0.77 19.04 13.93
CA TYR A 142 -0.23 18.43 12.70
C TYR A 142 1.23 18.01 12.85
N ALA A 143 2.07 18.83 13.46
CA ALA A 143 3.49 18.49 13.64
C ALA A 143 3.69 17.18 14.42
N ALA A 144 2.87 16.94 15.44
CA ALA A 144 2.92 15.70 16.22
C ALA A 144 2.49 14.49 15.38
N VAL A 145 1.46 14.65 14.55
CA VAL A 145 1.00 13.58 13.65
C VAL A 145 2.00 13.33 12.52
N HIS A 146 2.65 14.37 12.00
CA HIS A 146 3.69 14.23 10.97
C HIS A 146 4.85 13.40 11.49
N ALA A 147 5.31 13.66 12.72
CA ALA A 147 6.37 12.89 13.34
C ALA A 147 6.00 11.40 13.51
N LEU A 148 4.72 11.08 13.72
CA LEU A 148 4.24 9.69 13.76
C LEU A 148 4.16 9.08 12.34
N GLN A 149 3.69 9.84 11.36
CA GLN A 149 3.64 9.42 9.96
C GLN A 149 5.04 9.10 9.41
N ASP A 150 6.05 9.91 9.75
CA ASP A 150 7.44 9.75 9.31
C ASP A 150 8.12 8.49 9.86
N GLN A 151 7.55 7.91 10.92
CA GLN A 151 8.02 6.66 11.52
C GLN A 151 7.26 5.43 11.01
N LEU A 152 6.22 5.60 10.19
CA LEU A 152 5.58 4.48 9.50
C LEU A 152 6.51 3.96 8.41
N SER A 153 6.64 2.63 8.32
CA SER A 153 7.45 2.03 7.26
C SER A 153 6.79 0.79 6.66
N LEU A 154 7.10 0.55 5.38
CA LEU A 154 6.82 -0.68 4.66
C LEU A 154 8.15 -1.22 4.13
N VAL A 155 8.50 -2.42 4.57
CA VAL A 155 9.77 -3.06 4.22
C VAL A 155 9.48 -4.44 3.65
N PRO A 156 9.98 -4.79 2.45
CA PRO A 156 9.91 -6.16 1.95
C PRO A 156 10.60 -7.14 2.91
N LEU A 157 10.05 -8.34 3.07
CA LEU A 157 10.60 -9.34 3.99
C LEU A 157 12.09 -9.62 3.74
N SER A 158 12.52 -9.68 2.48
CA SER A 158 13.90 -9.86 2.04
C SER A 158 14.86 -8.77 2.54
N ALA A 159 14.34 -7.59 2.87
CA ALA A 159 15.11 -6.46 3.39
C ALA A 159 14.96 -6.26 4.90
N TRP A 160 14.19 -7.11 5.61
CA TRP A 160 13.96 -6.97 7.05
C TRP A 160 15.27 -7.05 7.84
N GLY A 161 15.45 -6.15 8.82
CA GLY A 161 16.66 -6.06 9.64
C GLY A 161 17.84 -5.37 8.95
N THR A 162 17.67 -4.89 7.72
CA THR A 162 18.68 -4.09 7.00
C THR A 162 18.24 -2.63 6.89
N HIS A 163 19.15 -1.74 6.49
CA HIS A 163 18.79 -0.37 6.14
C HIS A 163 18.11 -0.34 4.76
N TYR A 164 16.78 -0.36 4.76
CA TYR A 164 15.97 -0.27 3.55
C TYR A 164 15.53 1.17 3.29
N THR A 165 15.76 1.64 2.07
CA THR A 165 15.15 2.86 1.55
C THR A 165 14.27 2.48 0.35
N PRO A 166 13.00 2.90 0.31
CA PRO A 166 12.17 2.67 -0.86
C PRO A 166 12.80 3.24 -2.13
N PRO A 167 12.71 2.56 -3.29
CA PRO A 167 13.24 3.07 -4.54
C PRO A 167 12.63 4.42 -4.90
N THR A 168 13.47 5.39 -5.28
CA THR A 168 13.04 6.74 -5.68
C THR A 168 12.79 6.89 -7.19
N ASP A 169 13.08 5.85 -7.96
CA ASP A 169 12.91 5.81 -9.42
C ASP A 169 12.27 4.47 -9.81
N VAL A 170 10.97 4.34 -9.52
CA VAL A 170 10.17 3.17 -9.91
C VAL A 170 9.71 3.38 -11.36
N PRO A 171 10.09 2.49 -12.30
CA PRO A 171 9.64 2.60 -13.69
C PRO A 171 8.12 2.64 -13.79
N LEU A 172 7.62 3.56 -14.60
CA LEU A 172 6.19 3.70 -14.86
C LEU A 172 5.75 2.70 -15.93
N GLU A 173 4.78 1.85 -15.60
CA GLU A 173 4.20 0.90 -16.55
C GLU A 173 3.59 1.61 -17.77
N PRO A 174 4.02 1.28 -19.01
CA PRO A 174 3.47 1.92 -20.20
C PRO A 174 1.95 1.68 -20.34
N GLY A 175 1.21 2.71 -20.74
CA GLY A 175 -0.22 2.58 -21.08
C GLY A 175 -1.20 2.76 -19.92
N VAL A 176 -0.75 3.09 -18.71
CA VAL A 176 -1.63 3.55 -17.62
C VAL A 176 -2.19 4.93 -17.97
N GLN A 177 -3.50 5.12 -17.77
CA GLN A 177 -4.18 6.37 -18.05
C GLN A 177 -4.45 7.13 -16.75
N ASP A 178 -4.20 8.45 -16.72
CA ASP A 178 -4.52 9.32 -15.58
C ASP A 178 -6.00 9.73 -15.48
N THR A 179 -6.88 9.21 -16.35
CA THR A 179 -8.32 9.54 -16.32
C THR A 179 -9.04 8.86 -15.14
N PRO A 180 -10.18 9.39 -14.65
CA PRO A 180 -10.93 8.72 -13.57
C PRO A 180 -11.28 7.28 -13.91
N VAL A 181 -11.04 6.34 -12.99
CA VAL A 181 -11.29 4.90 -13.17
C VAL A 181 -12.69 4.56 -13.72
N PRO A 182 -13.79 5.22 -13.29
CA PRO A 182 -15.11 4.97 -13.90
C PRO A 182 -15.18 5.27 -15.40
N ALA A 183 -14.37 6.21 -15.91
CA ALA A 183 -14.30 6.54 -17.33
C ALA A 183 -13.47 5.51 -18.12
N GLN A 184 -12.50 4.86 -17.47
CA GLN A 184 -11.66 3.82 -18.08
C GLN A 184 -12.45 2.52 -18.27
N ILE A 185 -13.22 2.09 -17.26
CA ILE A 185 -13.94 0.80 -17.28
C ILE A 185 -15.18 0.83 -18.18
N LYS A 186 -15.73 2.02 -18.44
CA LYS A 186 -16.87 2.18 -19.37
C LYS A 186 -16.48 2.11 -20.85
N ARG A 187 -15.17 2.04 -21.18
CA ARG A 187 -14.70 1.84 -22.56
C ARG A 187 -14.29 0.36 -22.75
N PRO A 188 -14.84 -0.39 -23.72
CA PRO A 188 -14.75 -1.85 -23.75
C PRO A 188 -13.39 -2.42 -24.21
N ASP A 189 -12.36 -1.60 -24.38
CA ASP A 189 -11.17 -1.93 -25.16
C ASP A 189 -9.96 -2.46 -24.36
N ARG A 190 -10.09 -2.76 -23.06
CA ARG A 190 -9.05 -3.54 -22.35
C ARG A 190 -9.19 -5.05 -22.58
N GLY A 191 -8.55 -5.55 -23.64
CA GLY A 191 -8.22 -6.96 -23.86
C GLY A 191 -6.93 -7.42 -23.15
N GLY A 192 -6.65 -6.91 -21.95
CA GLY A 192 -5.42 -7.20 -21.20
C GLY A 192 -5.67 -8.16 -20.05
N VAL A 193 -5.71 -9.46 -20.34
CA VAL A 193 -5.45 -10.48 -19.32
C VAL A 193 -4.01 -10.28 -18.86
N LEU A 194 -3.79 -10.13 -17.55
CA LEU A 194 -2.47 -10.18 -16.92
C LEU A 194 -1.71 -11.38 -17.49
N GLN A 195 -0.75 -11.14 -18.40
CA GLN A 195 0.18 -12.19 -18.79
C GLN A 195 1.26 -12.25 -17.70
N PRO A 196 1.51 -13.42 -17.11
CA PRO A 196 2.68 -13.58 -16.26
C PRO A 196 3.93 -13.23 -17.09
N ALA A 197 4.85 -12.48 -16.47
CA ALA A 197 6.10 -12.08 -17.07
C ALA A 197 6.73 -13.26 -17.84
N GLN A 198 6.98 -13.06 -19.14
CA GLN A 198 7.62 -14.07 -19.96
C GLN A 198 8.98 -14.39 -19.35
N ARG A 199 9.10 -15.56 -18.72
CA ARG A 199 10.38 -16.11 -18.29
C ARG A 199 11.17 -16.39 -19.56
N THR A 200 12.27 -15.66 -19.76
CA THR A 200 13.27 -16.02 -20.75
C THR A 200 13.83 -17.39 -20.36
N PRO A 201 13.72 -18.43 -21.19
CA PRO A 201 14.34 -19.72 -20.90
C PRO A 201 15.87 -19.57 -20.92
N PRO A 202 16.62 -20.32 -20.09
CA PRO A 202 18.07 -20.31 -20.17
C PRO A 202 18.53 -20.86 -21.52
N HIS A 203 19.50 -20.17 -22.12
CA HIS A 203 20.20 -20.58 -23.33
C HIS A 203 20.72 -22.03 -23.21
N GLU A 204 20.24 -22.93 -24.06
CA GLU A 204 20.96 -24.15 -24.38
C GLU A 204 22.19 -23.81 -25.23
N PRO A 205 23.40 -24.30 -24.87
CA PRO A 205 24.54 -24.20 -25.76
C PRO A 205 24.39 -25.24 -26.88
N THR A 206 24.32 -24.75 -28.11
CA THR A 206 24.41 -25.55 -29.34
C THR A 206 25.76 -26.25 -29.39
N GLY A 207 25.75 -27.57 -29.57
CA GLY A 207 26.93 -28.43 -29.43
C GLY A 207 27.99 -28.28 -30.51
N ALA A 208 29.14 -28.91 -30.25
CA ALA A 208 30.10 -29.28 -31.29
C ALA A 208 30.88 -30.55 -30.88
N ARG A 209 30.66 -31.60 -31.70
CA ARG A 209 31.47 -32.80 -31.97
C ARG A 209 31.52 -33.94 -30.95
#